data_AF-A0AAW6Y9V2-F1
#
_entry.id   AF-A0AAW6Y9V2-F1
#
_cell.length_a   1.000
_cell.length_b   1.000
_cell.length_c   1.000
_cell.angle_alpha   90.00
_cell.angle_beta   90.00
_cell.angle_gamma   90.00
#
_symmetry.space_group_name_H-M   'P 1'
#
loop_
_entity.id
_entity.type
_entity.pdbx_description
1 polymer ?
#
loop_
_entity_poly.entity_id
_entity_poly.type
_entity_poly.pdbx_seq_one_letter_code
_entity_poly.pdbx_strand_id
1 'polypeptide(L)' 'HDGENMHQGTRKILAVHGIDHQGFTSSKVRSEDFDEFDFIIAMDDNNLVELEKMFGKHPDKIFKLTDLIPESGYRH' A
#
# COMPACT_ATOMS: atom_id res chain seq x y z
N HIS A 1 3.43 7.16 11.68
CA HIS A 1 2.51 8.29 11.47
C HIS A 1 1.20 7.72 10.99
N ASP A 2 0.16 7.82 11.81
CA ASP A 2 -1.16 7.26 11.57
C ASP A 2 -1.98 8.22 10.70
N GLY A 3 -2.11 7.92 9.41
CA GLY A 3 -3.16 8.47 8.55
C GLY A 3 -3.26 9.98 8.42
N GLU A 4 -2.20 10.74 8.64
CA GLU A 4 -2.18 12.15 8.27
C GLU A 4 -2.15 12.27 6.74
N ASN A 5 -3.36 12.31 6.18
CA ASN A 5 -3.75 13.13 5.06
C ASN A 5 -2.68 13.24 3.97
N MET A 6 -2.78 12.36 2.95
CA MET A 6 -1.97 12.34 1.72
C MET A 6 -1.12 13.61 1.56
N HIS A 7 0.21 13.49 1.66
CA HIS A 7 1.13 14.63 1.53
C HIS A 7 0.64 15.59 0.43
N GLN A 8 0.64 16.89 0.72
CA GLN A 8 0.00 17.90 -0.16
C GLN A 8 0.46 17.81 -1.63
N GLY A 9 1.70 17.38 -1.87
CA GLY A 9 2.22 17.09 -3.21
C GLY A 9 1.45 15.98 -3.94
N THR A 10 1.13 14.88 -3.26
CA THR A 10 0.38 13.74 -3.81
C THR A 10 -1.05 14.15 -4.18
N ARG A 11 -1.73 14.91 -3.30
CA ARG A 11 -3.07 15.45 -3.62
C ARG A 11 -3.07 16.32 -4.88
N LYS A 12 -2.05 17.17 -5.03
CA LYS A 12 -1.94 18.08 -6.18
C LYS A 12 -1.75 17.32 -7.48
N ILE A 13 -0.93 16.26 -7.48
CA ILE A 13 -0.73 15.41 -8.66
C ILE A 13 -2.01 14.65 -9.01
N LEU A 14 -2.69 14.04 -8.03
CA LEU A 14 -3.94 13.33 -8.27
C LEU A 14 -5.04 14.25 -8.82
N ALA A 15 -5.16 15.47 -8.28
CA ALA A 15 -6.08 16.47 -8.79
C ALA A 15 -5.76 16.87 -10.25
N VAL A 16 -4.47 16.99 -10.61
CA VAL A 16 -4.04 17.27 -11.99
C VAL A 16 -4.42 16.13 -12.94
N HIS A 17 -4.40 14.88 -12.48
CA HIS A 17 -4.81 13.71 -13.25
C HIS A 17 -6.32 13.40 -13.18
N GLY A 18 -7.11 14.22 -12.48
CA GLY A 18 -8.56 14.02 -12.34
C GLY A 18 -8.94 12.79 -11.51
N ILE A 19 -8.01 12.27 -10.70
CA ILE A 19 -8.25 11.13 -9.81
C ILE A 19 -8.85 11.66 -8.52
N ASP A 20 -10.07 11.22 -8.19
CA ASP A 20 -10.68 11.56 -6.92
C ASP A 20 -9.88 10.93 -5.78
N HIS A 21 -9.46 11.77 -4.86
CA HIS A 21 -8.64 11.41 -3.70
C HIS A 21 -9.46 11.51 -2.40
N GLN A 22 -10.74 11.90 -2.48
CA GLN A 22 -11.66 11.88 -1.36
C GLN A 22 -12.03 10.43 -1.04
N GLY A 23 -11.39 9.87 -0.02
CA GLY A 23 -11.59 8.49 0.43
C GLY A 23 -10.30 7.68 0.54
N PHE A 24 -9.18 8.19 0.02
CA PHE A 24 -7.88 7.53 0.17
C PHE A 24 -7.26 7.87 1.54
N THR A 25 -7.78 7.23 2.58
CA THR A 25 -7.22 7.33 3.93
C THR A 25 -6.16 6.24 4.08
N SER A 26 -4.90 6.65 4.18
CA SER A 26 -3.83 5.74 4.59
C SER A 26 -4.11 5.29 6.02
N SER A 27 -4.53 4.05 6.19
CA SER A 27 -4.78 3.46 7.51
C SER A 27 -3.63 2.52 7.83
N LYS A 28 -3.18 2.54 9.08
CA LYS A 28 -2.14 1.61 9.51
C LYS A 28 -2.73 0.21 9.56
N VAL A 29 -2.04 -0.74 8.94
CA VAL A 29 -2.46 -2.15 8.94
C VAL A 29 -2.51 -2.67 10.37
N ARG A 30 -3.62 -3.33 10.70
CA ARG A 30 -3.91 -3.96 11.98
C ARG A 30 -3.90 -5.47 11.83
N SER A 31 -3.68 -6.17 12.94
CA SER A 31 -3.69 -7.63 12.94
C SER A 31 -5.02 -8.22 12.44
N GLU A 32 -6.13 -7.54 12.71
CA GLU A 32 -7.48 -7.93 12.25
C GLU A 32 -7.64 -7.86 10.73
N ASP A 33 -6.93 -6.94 10.06
CA ASP A 33 -7.03 -6.73 8.61
C ASP A 33 -6.60 -7.99 7.84
N PHE A 34 -5.73 -8.81 8.42
CA PHE A 34 -5.30 -10.05 7.78
C PHE A 34 -6.41 -11.08 7.68
N ASP A 35 -7.38 -11.08 8.59
CA ASP A 35 -8.55 -11.96 8.48
C ASP A 35 -9.65 -11.35 7.61
N GLU A 36 -9.73 -10.01 7.55
CA GLU A 36 -10.77 -9.29 6.80
C GLU A 36 -10.51 -9.25 5.29
N PHE A 37 -9.26 -9.07 4.86
CA PHE A 37 -8.92 -8.93 3.45
C PHE A 37 -8.38 -10.23 2.86
N ASP A 38 -8.75 -10.56 1.62
CA ASP A 38 -8.19 -11.72 0.91
C ASP A 38 -6.76 -11.49 0.41
N PHE A 39 -6.39 -10.23 0.16
CA PHE A 39 -5.11 -9.83 -0.39
C PHE A 39 -4.59 -8.55 0.26
N ILE A 40 -3.30 -8.53 0.58
CA ILE A 40 -2.61 -7.36 1.13
C ILE A 40 -1.48 -6.99 0.16
N ILE A 41 -1.53 -5.77 -0.39
CA ILE A 41 -0.56 -5.31 -1.38
C ILE A 41 0.34 -4.23 -0.77
N ALA A 42 1.62 -4.55 -0.62
CA ALA A 42 2.66 -3.62 -0.20
C ALA A 42 3.12 -2.76 -1.40
N MET A 43 3.28 -1.45 -1.20
CA MET A 43 3.80 -0.58 -2.26
C MET A 43 5.32 -0.64 -2.38
N ASP A 44 6.03 -0.82 -1.27
CA ASP A 44 7.48 -0.85 -1.21
C ASP A 44 8.00 -1.98 -0.30
N ASP A 45 9.33 -2.19 -0.30
CA ASP A 45 9.98 -3.23 0.51
C ASP A 45 9.84 -2.99 2.01
N ASN A 46 9.79 -1.73 2.45
CA ASN A 46 9.66 -1.42 3.87
C ASN A 46 8.27 -1.80 4.38
N ASN A 47 7.21 -1.52 3.62
CA ASN A 47 5.86 -1.98 3.92
C ASN A 47 5.78 -3.52 3.90
N LEU A 48 6.41 -4.16 2.92
CA LEU A 48 6.45 -5.63 2.85
C LEU A 48 7.10 -6.22 4.09
N VAL A 49 8.26 -5.70 4.50
CA VAL A 49 8.96 -6.15 5.71
C VAL A 49 8.13 -5.91 6.98
N GLU A 50 7.41 -4.79 7.09
CA GLU A 50 6.51 -4.55 8.22
C GLU A 50 5.34 -5.54 8.26
N LEU A 51 4.74 -5.85 7.11
CA LEU A 51 3.69 -6.85 6.99
C LEU A 51 4.21 -8.25 7.32
N GLU A 52 5.37 -8.64 6.81
CA GLU A 52 6.01 -9.92 7.13
C GLU A 52 6.38 -10.03 8.61
N LYS A 53 6.73 -8.92 9.27
CA LYS A 53 6.97 -8.88 10.73
C LYS A 53 5.69 -9.03 11.53
N MET A 54 4.56 -8.50 11.03
CA MET A 54 3.29 -8.50 11.73
C MET A 54 2.54 -9.83 11.57
N PHE A 55 2.51 -10.36 10.35
CA PHE A 55 1.72 -11.54 10.00
C PHE A 55 2.57 -12.79 9.75
N GLY A 56 3.87 -12.62 9.49
CA GLY A 56 4.69 -13.68 8.95
C GLY A 56 4.72 -13.65 7.41
N LYS A 57 5.45 -14.58 6.83
CA LYS A 57 5.58 -14.70 5.37
C LYS A 57 4.39 -15.45 4.78
N HIS A 58 3.56 -14.72 4.04
CA HIS A 58 2.39 -15.27 3.35
C HIS A 58 2.45 -14.94 1.86
N PRO A 59 3.25 -15.67 1.06
CA PRO A 59 3.41 -15.40 -0.38
C PRO A 59 2.12 -15.62 -1.20
N ASP A 60 1.13 -16.27 -0.59
CA ASP A 60 -0.21 -16.53 -1.11
C ASP A 60 -1.20 -15.37 -0.88
N LYS A 61 -0.89 -14.45 0.04
CA LYS A 61 -1.79 -13.38 0.49
C LYS A 61 -1.18 -11.99 0.50
N ILE A 62 0.13 -11.90 0.75
CA ILE A 62 0.90 -10.67 0.82
C ILE A 62 1.72 -10.56 -0.47
N PHE A 63 1.49 -9.48 -1.22
CA PHE A 63 2.12 -9.22 -2.51
C PHE A 63 2.78 -7.85 -2.53
N LYS A 64 3.85 -7.69 -3.30
CA LYS A 64 4.43 -6.38 -3.59
C LYS A 64 3.89 -5.86 -4.91
N LEU A 65 3.48 -4.60 -4.95
CA LEU A 65 2.91 -3.99 -6.15
C LEU A 65 3.87 -4.06 -7.35
N THR A 66 5.17 -3.86 -7.13
CA THR A 66 6.17 -3.95 -8.20
C THR A 66 6.25 -5.35 -8.83
N ASP A 67 5.93 -6.39 -8.06
CA ASP A 67 5.92 -7.77 -8.55
C ASP A 67 4.69 -8.04 -9.42
N LEU A 68 3.58 -7.33 -9.15
CA LEU A 68 2.36 -7.38 -9.95
C LEU A 68 2.46 -6.55 -11.25
N ILE A 69 3.36 -5.57 -11.28
CA ILE A 69 3.54 -4.67 -12.43
C ILE A 69 5.01 -4.61 -12.89
N PRO A 70 5.60 -5.75 -13.30
CA PRO A 70 7.02 -5.81 -13.67
C PRO A 70 7.36 -4.94 -14.90
N GLU A 71 6.36 -4.71 -15.77
CA GLU A 71 6.45 -3.90 -17.00
C GLU A 71 6.53 -2.39 -16.73
N SER A 72 6.21 -1.93 -15.51
CA SER A 72 6.13 -0.50 -15.19
C SER A 72 7.49 0.21 -15.15
N GLY A 73 8.60 -0.54 -15.16
CA GLY A 73 9.95 0.02 -15.04
C GLY A 73 10.28 0.57 -13.64
N TYR A 74 9.37 0.40 -12.67
CA TYR A 74 9.58 0.85 -11.30
C TYR A 74 10.50 -0.13 -10.57
N ARG A 75 11.79 0.21 -10.50
CA ARG A 75 12.78 -0.46 -9.65
C ARG A 75 13.02 0.42 -8.42
N HIS A 76 12.59 -0.05 -7.25
CA HIS A 76 13.07 0.48 -5.97
C HIS A 76 14.17 -0.44 -5.44
#